data_AF-A0A3B0MV09-F1
#
_entry.id   AF-A0A3B0MV09-F1
#
_cell.length_a   1.000
_cell.length_b   1.000
_cell.length_c   1.000
_cell.angle_alpha   90.00
_cell.angle_beta   90.00
_cell.angle_gamma   90.00
#
_symmetry.space_group_name_H-M   'P 1'
#
loop_
_entity.id
_entity.type
_entity.pdbx_description
1 polymer ?
#
loop_
_entity_poly.entity_id
_entity_poly.type
_entity_poly.pdbx_seq_one_letter_code
_entity_poly.pdbx_strand_id
1 'polypeptide(L)'
;MFLFFTHVCYLVFCSVVACVTYRRFSTAFINSPRNFSYSLSNSNLNTFSQPFNKGIERELINSSKFSDRRIPLYYAVKLVLPEGEKVIESSEDEYILESAESQGVELPYSCRGGSCSTCAATLVSGEIDNSEQSYLDDDQVKKGYCLLCTSYAKSDCTIETHKEDKLHEEEETSTNNNIV
;
A
#
# COMPACT_ATOMS: atom_id res chain seq x y z
N MET A 1 21.85 47.79 24.51
CA MET A 1 20.41 47.59 24.23
C MET A 1 20.19 46.54 23.13
N PHE A 2 20.83 45.37 23.24
CA PHE A 2 20.65 44.23 22.31
C PHE A 2 20.59 42.88 23.04
N LEU A 3 20.66 42.89 24.38
CA LEU A 3 20.66 41.68 25.23
C LEU A 3 19.31 41.41 25.91
N PHE A 4 18.27 42.18 25.57
CA PHE A 4 16.90 41.97 26.08
C PHE A 4 16.00 41.19 25.09
N PHE A 5 16.36 41.12 23.81
CA PHE A 5 15.55 40.41 22.81
C PHE A 5 15.79 38.89 22.78
N THR A 6 16.97 38.43 23.20
CA THR A 6 17.31 37.00 23.21
C THR A 6 16.66 36.22 24.35
N HIS A 7 16.29 36.88 25.46
CA HIS A 7 15.70 36.22 26.63
C HIS A 7 14.18 35.99 26.50
N VAL A 8 13.49 36.79 25.67
CA VAL A 8 12.04 36.64 25.42
C VAL A 8 11.77 35.53 24.42
N CYS A 9 12.65 35.32 23.42
CA CYS A 9 12.49 34.24 22.45
C CYS A 9 12.70 32.83 23.04
N TYR A 10 13.58 32.67 24.05
CA TYR A 10 13.84 31.36 24.66
C TYR A 10 12.66 30.83 25.49
N LEU A 11 11.87 31.74 26.09
CA LEU A 11 10.73 31.36 26.94
C LEU A 11 9.48 30.94 26.16
N VAL A 12 9.32 31.39 24.91
CA VAL A 12 8.21 30.93 24.04
C VAL A 12 8.51 29.53 23.47
N PHE A 13 9.78 29.21 23.23
CA PHE A 13 10.20 27.91 22.72
C PHE A 13 10.11 26.76 23.76
N CYS A 14 10.17 27.07 25.05
CA CYS A 14 10.13 26.03 26.10
C CYS A 14 8.72 25.52 26.44
N SER A 15 7.66 26.26 26.08
CA SER A 15 6.27 25.89 26.44
C SER A 15 5.59 24.95 25.43
N VAL A 16 6.07 24.88 24.18
CA VAL A 16 5.51 23.97 23.16
C VAL A 16 6.08 22.54 23.32
N VAL A 17 7.33 22.42 23.78
CA VAL A 17 7.99 21.11 23.99
C VAL A 17 7.43 20.36 25.23
N ALA A 18 6.87 21.08 26.20
CA ALA A 18 6.30 20.47 27.41
C ALA A 18 4.88 19.88 27.24
N CYS A 19 4.20 20.12 26.11
CA CYS A 19 2.82 19.67 25.90
C CYS A 19 2.70 18.29 25.20
N VAL A 20 3.70 17.87 24.42
CA VAL A 20 3.63 16.61 23.65
C VAL A 20 4.04 15.38 24.48
N THR A 21 4.69 15.56 25.64
CA THR A 21 5.12 14.46 26.52
C THR A 21 4.05 14.00 27.52
N TYR A 22 2.83 14.55 27.48
CA TYR A 22 1.78 14.32 28.49
C TYR A 22 0.55 13.51 28.03
N ARG A 23 0.65 12.70 26.97
CA ARG A 23 -0.29 11.58 26.75
C ARG A 23 0.38 10.23 27.02
N ARG A 24 0.43 9.93 28.32
CA ARG A 24 0.42 8.60 28.97
C ARG A 24 -0.03 7.47 28.04
N PHE A 25 0.75 6.42 27.76
CA PHE A 25 1.26 5.41 28.71
C PHE A 25 0.23 4.99 29.76
N SER A 26 -0.76 4.19 29.32
CA SER A 26 -1.47 3.25 30.18
C SER A 26 -1.06 1.84 29.76
N THR A 27 -0.02 1.35 30.41
CA THR A 27 0.35 -0.07 30.46
C THR A 27 -0.67 -0.82 31.31
N ALA A 28 -1.58 -1.55 30.68
CA ALA A 28 -2.34 -2.60 31.35
C ALA A 28 -1.54 -3.91 31.25
N PHE A 29 -0.54 -4.05 32.12
CA PHE A 29 -0.02 -5.36 32.51
C PHE A 29 -1.08 -6.00 33.41
N ILE A 30 -1.83 -6.99 32.89
CA ILE A 30 -2.46 -8.02 33.72
C ILE A 30 -1.69 -9.30 33.44
N ASN A 31 -0.79 -9.62 34.38
CA ASN A 31 -0.18 -10.93 34.45
C ASN A 31 -1.09 -11.88 35.25
N SER A 32 -1.16 -13.12 34.76
CA SER A 32 -1.31 -14.37 35.52
C SER A 32 -2.74 -14.87 35.84
N PRO A 33 -2.92 -16.18 36.13
CA PRO A 33 -2.61 -17.36 35.32
C PRO A 33 -3.83 -18.33 35.28
N ARG A 34 -3.83 -19.30 34.37
CA ARG A 34 -4.02 -20.75 34.68
C ARG A 34 -4.34 -21.55 33.43
N ASN A 35 -3.55 -22.61 33.26
CA ASN A 35 -3.96 -23.88 32.66
C ASN A 35 -5.42 -24.21 33.00
N PHE A 36 -6.22 -24.56 31.99
CA PHE A 36 -7.26 -25.56 32.24
C PHE A 36 -7.51 -26.40 30.98
N SER A 37 -6.92 -27.58 31.02
CA SER A 37 -7.27 -28.74 30.21
C SER A 37 -8.68 -29.23 30.54
N TYR A 38 -9.52 -29.43 29.54
CA TYR A 38 -10.46 -30.55 29.55
C TYR A 38 -10.75 -30.99 28.13
N SER A 39 -10.22 -32.17 27.80
CA SER A 39 -10.96 -33.14 27.01
C SER A 39 -12.25 -33.48 27.75
N LEU A 40 -13.39 -33.44 27.09
CA LEU A 40 -14.50 -34.33 27.44
C LEU A 40 -15.35 -34.60 26.20
N SER A 41 -15.19 -35.86 25.79
CA SER A 41 -16.06 -36.66 24.96
C SER A 41 -17.51 -36.69 25.46
N ASN A 42 -18.36 -37.00 24.48
CA ASN A 42 -19.56 -37.84 24.54
C ASN A 42 -20.96 -37.21 24.71
N SER A 43 -21.74 -37.52 23.66
CA SER A 43 -23.01 -38.26 23.70
C SER A 43 -24.30 -37.51 24.03
N ASN A 44 -25.07 -37.31 22.95
CA ASN A 44 -26.40 -37.88 22.70
C ASN A 44 -27.64 -37.46 23.53
N LEU A 45 -28.65 -37.09 22.74
CA LEU A 45 -30.10 -37.37 22.85
C LEU A 45 -31.02 -36.37 23.57
N ASN A 46 -31.79 -35.70 22.71
CA ASN A 46 -33.25 -35.58 22.69
C ASN A 46 -33.97 -34.86 23.84
N THR A 47 -34.83 -33.90 23.49
CA THR A 47 -36.29 -34.13 23.36
C THR A 47 -37.03 -32.81 23.10
N PHE A 48 -38.08 -32.90 22.25
CA PHE A 48 -39.24 -32.00 22.10
C PHE A 48 -39.13 -30.90 21.02
N SER A 49 -39.96 -30.81 19.96
CA SER A 49 -41.08 -31.60 19.41
C SER A 49 -41.39 -31.04 18.00
N GLN A 50 -41.42 -31.87 16.95
CA GLN A 50 -41.89 -31.55 15.58
C GLN A 50 -43.44 -31.46 15.54
N PRO A 51 -44.16 -30.86 14.54
CA PRO A 51 -43.86 -30.94 13.09
C PRO A 51 -44.34 -29.77 12.17
N PHE A 52 -43.63 -29.50 11.07
CA PHE A 52 -44.28 -29.16 9.79
C PHE A 52 -43.35 -29.49 8.62
N ASN A 53 -43.60 -30.65 8.01
CA ASN A 53 -43.01 -31.06 6.75
C ASN A 53 -43.60 -30.20 5.62
N LYS A 54 -42.79 -29.32 5.02
CA LYS A 54 -42.86 -28.98 3.59
C LYS A 54 -41.43 -28.68 3.13
N GLY A 55 -41.01 -29.40 2.10
CA GLY A 55 -39.63 -29.50 1.64
C GLY A 55 -38.95 -28.15 1.50
N ILE A 56 -37.75 -28.07 2.07
CA ILE A 56 -36.70 -27.15 1.67
C ILE A 56 -35.56 -28.07 1.24
N GLU A 57 -35.13 -27.90 0.00
CA GLU A 57 -34.08 -28.67 -0.65
C GLU A 57 -32.87 -28.89 0.26
N ARG A 58 -32.27 -30.07 0.13
CA ARG A 58 -30.86 -30.23 0.45
C ARG A 58 -30.10 -29.37 -0.57
N GLU A 59 -30.00 -28.08 -0.30
CA GLU A 59 -29.07 -27.24 -1.01
C GLU A 59 -27.70 -27.63 -0.50
N LEU A 60 -27.09 -28.52 -1.28
CA LEU A 60 -25.68 -28.86 -1.25
C LEU A 60 -24.93 -27.55 -0.99
N ILE A 61 -24.34 -27.42 0.20
CA ILE A 61 -23.36 -26.36 0.43
C ILE A 61 -22.22 -26.72 -0.51
N ASN A 62 -22.29 -26.16 -1.71
CA ASN A 62 -21.41 -26.43 -2.80
C ASN A 62 -20.03 -26.03 -2.30
N SER A 63 -19.13 -27.00 -2.16
CA SER A 63 -17.81 -26.81 -1.56
C SER A 63 -16.86 -26.01 -2.46
N SER A 64 -17.41 -25.16 -3.34
CA SER A 64 -16.72 -24.31 -4.30
C SER A 64 -16.53 -22.87 -3.83
N LYS A 65 -16.99 -22.49 -2.62
CA LYS A 65 -16.81 -21.13 -2.06
C LYS A 65 -15.80 -21.03 -0.90
N PHE A 66 -14.95 -22.04 -0.71
CA PHE A 66 -13.95 -22.08 0.36
C PHE A 66 -12.53 -21.69 -0.11
N SER A 67 -12.31 -21.50 -1.42
CA SER A 67 -10.98 -21.21 -1.98
C SER A 67 -10.48 -19.78 -1.73
N ASP A 68 -11.31 -18.90 -1.16
CA ASP A 68 -11.08 -17.44 -1.20
C ASP A 68 -10.81 -16.82 0.17
N ARG A 69 -9.97 -17.47 0.97
CA ARG A 69 -9.28 -16.83 2.09
C ARG A 69 -7.79 -16.73 1.76
N ARG A 70 -7.45 -16.02 0.68
CA ARG A 70 -6.05 -15.63 0.47
C ARG A 70 -5.70 -14.54 1.48
N ILE A 71 -4.58 -14.74 2.18
CA ILE A 71 -3.99 -13.72 3.03
C ILE A 71 -3.37 -12.71 2.06
N PRO A 72 -3.77 -11.42 2.10
CA PRO A 72 -3.23 -10.42 1.19
C PRO A 72 -1.72 -10.32 1.39
N LEU A 73 -0.97 -10.40 0.30
CA LEU A 73 0.46 -10.15 0.31
C LEU A 73 0.71 -8.64 0.26
N TYR A 74 1.57 -8.18 1.16
CA TYR A 74 2.02 -6.79 1.21
C TYR A 74 3.49 -6.73 0.82
N TYR A 75 3.85 -5.73 0.03
CA TYR A 75 5.20 -5.46 -0.41
C TYR A 75 5.64 -4.06 0.06
N ALA A 76 6.91 -3.94 0.43
CA ALA A 76 7.52 -2.68 0.76
C ALA A 76 7.99 -1.98 -0.53
N VAL A 77 7.35 -0.87 -0.87
CA VAL A 77 7.69 -0.06 -2.04
C VAL A 77 8.41 1.21 -1.58
N LYS A 78 9.68 1.34 -1.97
CA LYS A 78 10.48 2.54 -1.71
C LYS A 78 10.33 3.51 -2.88
N LEU A 79 9.69 4.65 -2.63
CA LEU A 79 9.54 5.75 -3.57
C LEU A 79 10.68 6.76 -3.38
N VAL A 80 11.46 7.00 -4.42
CA VAL A 80 12.46 8.06 -4.49
C VAL A 80 11.80 9.27 -5.12
N LEU A 81 11.51 10.29 -4.32
CA LEU A 81 10.96 11.58 -4.73
C LEU A 81 12.10 12.60 -4.88
N PRO A 82 11.92 13.68 -5.65
CA PRO A 82 12.89 14.77 -5.71
C PRO A 82 13.15 15.42 -4.33
N GLU A 83 12.17 15.37 -3.43
CA GLU A 83 12.23 15.95 -2.08
C GLU A 83 12.84 14.99 -1.04
N GLY A 84 12.99 13.70 -1.37
CA GLY A 84 13.50 12.68 -0.46
C GLY A 84 12.94 11.29 -0.74
N GLU A 85 13.31 10.32 0.08
CA GLU A 85 12.84 8.95 -0.04
C GLU A 85 11.70 8.67 0.95
N LYS A 86 10.67 7.96 0.49
CA LYS A 86 9.58 7.47 1.35
C LYS A 86 9.37 5.99 1.09
N VAL A 87 9.03 5.24 2.13
CA VAL A 87 8.67 3.82 2.02
C VAL A 87 7.20 3.69 2.33
N ILE A 88 6.48 2.98 1.47
CA ILE A 88 5.07 2.69 1.62
C ILE A 88 4.84 1.17 1.58
N GLU A 89 3.80 0.69 2.25
CA GLU A 89 3.31 -0.68 2.06
C GLU A 89 2.24 -0.70 0.97
N SER A 90 2.35 -1.63 0.02
CA SER A 90 1.36 -1.81 -1.06
C SER A 90 0.90 -3.27 -1.12
N SER A 91 -0.40 -3.47 -1.27
CA SER A 91 -1.01 -4.80 -1.42
C SER A 91 -0.82 -5.32 -2.85
N GLU A 92 -0.77 -6.63 -3.04
CA GLU A 92 -0.71 -7.24 -4.37
C GLU A 92 -1.93 -6.91 -5.27
N ASP A 93 -3.05 -6.56 -4.65
CA ASP A 93 -4.34 -6.23 -5.30
C ASP A 93 -4.64 -4.70 -5.33
N GLU A 94 -3.68 -3.85 -4.94
CA GLU A 94 -3.85 -2.39 -4.89
C GLU A 94 -2.84 -1.69 -5.82
N TYR A 95 -3.27 -0.61 -6.46
CA TYR A 95 -2.36 0.20 -7.27
C TYR A 95 -1.36 0.94 -6.39
N ILE A 96 -0.10 0.98 -6.82
CA ILE A 96 0.98 1.65 -6.08
C ILE A 96 0.64 3.13 -5.82
N LEU A 97 -0.02 3.81 -6.76
CA LEU A 97 -0.49 5.19 -6.56
C LEU A 97 -1.50 5.33 -5.40
N GLU A 98 -2.46 4.41 -5.30
CA GLU A 98 -3.48 4.44 -4.23
C GLU A 98 -2.85 4.13 -2.86
N SER A 99 -1.96 3.12 -2.81
CA SER A 99 -1.19 2.82 -1.60
C SER A 99 -0.32 4.02 -1.16
N ALA A 100 0.23 4.78 -2.09
CA ALA A 100 1.01 5.98 -1.81
C ALA A 100 0.13 7.12 -1.23
N GLU A 101 -1.01 7.38 -1.87
CA GLU A 101 -1.95 8.43 -1.45
C GLU A 101 -2.55 8.14 -0.07
N SER A 102 -2.92 6.89 0.21
CA SER A 102 -3.45 6.47 1.52
C SER A 102 -2.46 6.69 2.67
N GLN A 103 -1.15 6.67 2.37
CA GLN A 103 -0.06 6.92 3.32
C GLN A 103 0.43 8.39 3.31
N GLY A 104 -0.25 9.27 2.58
CA GLY A 104 0.09 10.70 2.52
C GLY A 104 1.32 11.02 1.68
N VAL A 105 1.65 10.17 0.71
CA VAL A 105 2.65 10.46 -0.33
C VAL A 105 1.94 10.98 -1.56
N GLU A 106 2.19 12.25 -1.88
CA GLU A 106 1.65 12.88 -3.08
C GLU A 106 2.55 12.55 -4.28
N LEU A 107 1.95 11.94 -5.31
CA LEU A 107 2.61 11.62 -6.57
C LEU A 107 1.89 12.34 -7.72
N PRO A 108 2.60 12.71 -8.80
CA PRO A 108 1.98 13.34 -9.95
C PRO A 108 1.06 12.34 -10.66
N TYR A 109 -0.18 12.75 -10.93
CA TYR A 109 -1.14 11.96 -11.69
C TYR A 109 -2.08 12.88 -12.49
N SER A 110 -2.72 12.31 -13.53
CA SER A 110 -3.72 13.02 -14.33
C SER A 110 -4.87 12.09 -14.72
N CYS A 111 -4.62 11.16 -15.67
CA CYS A 111 -5.65 10.31 -16.25
C CYS A 111 -6.10 9.15 -15.35
N ARG A 112 -5.24 8.67 -14.44
CA ARG A 112 -5.46 7.47 -13.60
C ARG A 112 -5.98 6.24 -14.36
N GLY A 113 -5.55 6.08 -15.61
CA GLY A 113 -6.00 4.99 -16.48
C GLY A 113 -4.90 4.47 -17.42
N GLY A 114 -3.63 4.70 -17.08
CA GLY A 114 -2.51 4.14 -17.82
C GLY A 114 -2.36 4.65 -19.26
N SER A 115 -2.94 5.81 -19.58
CA SER A 115 -3.00 6.40 -20.93
C SER A 115 -2.28 7.74 -21.06
N CYS A 116 -1.58 8.17 -20.00
CA CYS A 116 -0.83 9.42 -19.92
C CYS A 116 0.52 9.22 -19.22
N SER A 117 1.47 10.13 -19.45
CA SER A 117 2.84 10.07 -18.90
C SER A 117 3.02 10.72 -17.53
N THR A 118 2.01 11.41 -16.98
CA THR A 118 2.17 12.17 -15.72
C THR A 118 2.55 11.30 -14.52
N CYS A 119 2.06 10.06 -14.48
CA CYS A 119 2.38 9.09 -13.42
C CYS A 119 3.64 8.26 -13.73
N ALA A 120 4.48 8.69 -14.68
CA ALA A 120 5.66 7.96 -15.12
C ALA A 120 6.76 7.93 -14.06
N ALA A 121 7.32 6.74 -13.91
CA ALA A 121 8.38 6.41 -12.99
C ALA A 121 9.36 5.41 -13.63
N THR A 122 10.50 5.20 -12.98
CA THR A 122 11.48 4.20 -13.37
C THR A 122 11.69 3.21 -12.25
N LEU A 123 11.56 1.92 -12.54
CA LEU A 123 11.88 0.83 -11.63
C LEU A 123 13.40 0.71 -11.49
N VAL A 124 13.91 0.93 -10.29
CA VAL A 124 15.35 0.77 -9.97
C VAL A 124 15.66 -0.67 -9.59
N SER A 125 14.79 -1.29 -8.81
CA SER A 125 14.97 -2.67 -8.34
C SER A 125 13.64 -3.32 -7.98
N GLY A 126 13.56 -4.63 -8.10
CA GLY A 126 12.37 -5.42 -7.78
C GLY A 126 11.55 -5.73 -9.03
N GLU A 127 10.27 -6.05 -8.82
CA GLU A 127 9.33 -6.45 -9.85
C GLU A 127 7.97 -5.81 -9.62
N ILE A 128 7.41 -5.27 -10.70
CA ILE A 128 6.09 -4.66 -10.75
C ILE A 128 5.35 -5.21 -11.97
N ASP A 129 4.03 -5.23 -11.88
CA ASP A 129 3.15 -5.56 -12.99
C ASP A 129 2.56 -4.26 -13.53
N ASN A 130 2.93 -3.94 -14.76
CA ASN A 130 2.50 -2.75 -15.48
C ASN A 130 1.78 -3.15 -16.77
N SER A 131 1.06 -4.28 -16.77
CA SER A 131 0.39 -4.81 -17.96
C SER A 131 -0.86 -4.03 -18.39
N GLU A 132 -1.45 -3.23 -17.49
CA GLU A 132 -2.67 -2.46 -17.76
C GLU A 132 -2.43 -1.12 -18.45
N GLN A 133 -1.17 -0.70 -18.54
CA GLN A 133 -0.78 0.53 -19.23
C GLN A 133 -0.94 0.41 -20.75
N SER A 134 -1.15 1.54 -21.42
CA SER A 134 -1.31 1.61 -22.89
C SER A 134 -0.50 2.72 -23.56
N TYR A 135 0.30 3.45 -22.79
CA TYR A 135 1.02 4.64 -23.25
C TYR A 135 2.48 4.36 -23.62
N LEU A 136 3.16 3.50 -22.85
CA LEU A 136 4.56 3.15 -23.02
C LEU A 136 4.75 2.07 -24.09
N ASP A 137 5.75 2.27 -24.95
CA ASP A 137 6.21 1.26 -25.89
C ASP A 137 7.06 0.18 -25.20
N ASP A 138 7.16 -0.99 -25.83
CA ASP A 138 7.91 -2.15 -25.30
C ASP A 138 9.36 -1.81 -24.94
N ASP A 139 10.02 -0.93 -25.69
CA ASP A 139 11.41 -0.56 -25.43
C ASP A 139 11.54 0.37 -24.23
N GLN A 140 10.56 1.23 -23.96
CA GLN A 140 10.50 2.03 -22.73
C GLN A 140 10.26 1.12 -21.52
N VAL A 141 9.33 0.16 -21.63
CA VAL A 141 9.08 -0.83 -20.56
C VAL A 141 10.33 -1.66 -20.26
N LYS A 142 11.06 -2.12 -21.29
CA LYS A 142 12.34 -2.85 -21.12
C LYS A 142 13.43 -2.03 -20.44
N LYS A 143 13.44 -0.70 -20.61
CA LYS A 143 14.34 0.22 -19.90
C LYS A 143 13.94 0.42 -18.44
N GLY A 144 12.81 -0.14 -18.01
CA GLY A 144 12.30 -0.05 -16.65
C GLY A 144 11.33 1.11 -16.42
N TYR A 145 10.80 1.75 -17.47
CA TYR A 145 9.75 2.74 -17.30
C TYR A 145 8.42 2.08 -16.94
N CYS A 146 7.70 2.72 -16.03
CA CYS A 146 6.41 2.24 -15.56
C CYS A 146 5.44 3.36 -15.20
N LEU A 147 4.13 3.05 -15.24
CA LEU A 147 3.06 3.98 -14.88
C LEU A 147 2.44 3.57 -13.54
N LEU A 148 2.75 4.32 -12.48
CA LEU A 148 2.36 3.96 -11.11
C LEU A 148 0.85 3.94 -10.87
N CYS A 149 0.10 4.65 -11.71
CA CYS A 149 -1.34 4.77 -11.59
C CYS A 149 -2.12 3.51 -12.04
N THR A 150 -1.47 2.57 -12.71
CA THR A 150 -2.05 1.26 -13.12
C THR A 150 -1.04 0.13 -12.91
N SER A 151 -0.10 0.31 -11.98
CA SER A 151 0.92 -0.69 -11.66
C SER A 151 0.67 -1.33 -10.31
N TYR A 152 0.90 -2.64 -10.23
CA TYR A 152 0.86 -3.43 -8.99
C TYR A 152 2.27 -3.84 -8.57
N ALA A 153 2.54 -3.84 -7.27
CA ALA A 153 3.78 -4.41 -6.75
C ALA A 153 3.71 -5.95 -6.77
N LYS A 154 4.76 -6.61 -7.27
CA LYS A 154 4.90 -8.08 -7.22
C LYS A 154 5.98 -8.53 -6.24
N SER A 155 6.82 -7.60 -5.79
CA SER A 155 7.89 -7.82 -4.80
C SER A 155 8.26 -6.48 -4.15
N ASP A 156 9.11 -6.54 -3.13
CA ASP A 156 9.72 -5.34 -2.54
C ASP A 156 10.56 -4.62 -3.61
N CYS A 157 10.18 -3.38 -3.93
CA CYS A 157 10.75 -2.65 -5.05
C CYS A 157 11.14 -1.22 -4.70
N THR A 158 12.09 -0.68 -5.46
CA THR A 158 12.51 0.72 -5.38
C THR A 158 12.18 1.39 -6.70
N ILE A 159 11.45 2.49 -6.62
CA ILE A 159 10.89 3.20 -7.77
C ILE A 159 11.31 4.66 -7.68
N GLU A 160 11.90 5.17 -8.76
CA GLU A 160 12.15 6.59 -8.94
C GLU A 160 10.95 7.27 -9.58
N THR A 161 10.38 8.24 -8.87
CA THR A 161 9.17 8.96 -9.29
C THR A 161 9.54 10.21 -10.12
N HIS A 162 8.53 10.89 -10.69
CA HIS A 162 8.70 12.13 -11.46
C HIS A 162 9.62 11.99 -12.67
N LYS A 163 9.41 10.94 -13.49
CA LYS A 163 10.25 10.66 -14.67
C LYS A 163 9.57 11.02 -16.00
N GLU A 164 8.50 11.81 -15.96
CA GLU A 164 7.78 12.29 -17.14
C GLU A 164 8.71 13.04 -18.11
N ASP A 165 9.47 14.04 -17.64
CA ASP A 165 10.38 14.82 -18.49
C ASP A 165 11.42 13.93 -19.19
N LYS A 166 12.00 12.99 -18.44
CA LYS A 166 13.02 12.06 -18.94
C LYS A 166 12.45 11.14 -20.02
N LEU A 167 11.18 10.76 -19.91
CA LEU A 167 10.50 9.92 -20.87
C LEU A 167 10.36 10.62 -22.23
N HIS A 168 10.00 11.90 -22.22
CA HIS A 168 9.86 12.71 -23.44
C HIS A 168 11.21 12.98 -24.14
N GLU A 169 12.29 13.21 -23.39
CA GLU A 169 13.63 13.33 -23.96
C GLU A 169 14.06 12.05 -24.73
N GLU A 170 13.63 10.88 -24.25
CA GLU A 170 13.92 9.60 -24.90
C GLU A 170 13.10 9.37 -26.18
N GLU A 171 11.87 9.86 -26.26
CA GLU A 171 11.05 9.81 -27.48
C GLU A 171 11.68 10.63 -28.62
N GLU A 172 12.22 11.81 -28.29
CA GLU A 172 12.90 12.67 -29.27
C GLU A 172 14.18 12.02 -29.80
N THR A 173 14.99 11.42 -28.92
CA THR A 173 16.22 10.73 -29.34
C THR A 173 15.93 9.47 -30.16
N SER A 174 14.82 8.79 -29.91
CA SER A 174 14.38 7.63 -30.69
C SER A 174 13.95 8.02 -32.12
N THR A 175 13.38 9.21 -32.29
CA THR A 175 12.94 9.72 -33.60
C THR A 175 14.11 10.28 -34.43
N ASN A 176 15.06 10.97 -33.79
CA ASN A 176 16.17 11.63 -34.48
C ASN A 176 17.22 10.67 -35.08
N ASN A 177 17.31 9.44 -34.55
CA ASN A 177 18.27 8.44 -35.05
C ASN A 177 17.82 7.72 -36.33
N ASN A 178 16.60 7.97 -36.82
CA ASN A 178 16.05 7.39 -38.06
C ASN A 178 16.06 8.35 -39.26
N ILE A 179 16.76 9.48 -39.16
CA ILE A 179 16.99 10.42 -40.27
C ILE A 179 18.50 10.39 -40.59
N VAL A 180 18.95 9.33 -41.27
CA VAL A 180 20.25 9.31 -42.01
C VAL A 180 20.07 8.57 -43.32
#